data_AF-A0A7W9BG24-F1
#
_entry.id   AF-A0A7W9BG24-F1
#
_cell.length_a   1.000
_cell.length_b   1.000
_cell.length_c   1.000
_cell.angle_alpha   90.00
_cell.angle_beta   90.00
_cell.angle_gamma   90.00
#
_symmetry.space_group_name_H-M   'P 1'
#
loop_
_entity.id
_entity.type
_entity.pdbx_description
1 polymer ?
#
loop_
_entity_poly.entity_id
_entity_poly.type
_entity_poly.pdbx_seq_one_letter_code
_entity_poly.pdbx_strand_id
1 'polypeptide(L)'
;MDKGEDGQEPSPAEWRRRRIARHLKEGRGLEVELAVFATLPADKQRIVDDRLAIIDALPGGDERTMEHVEQAARALGRGVRNLYRLIDRMKEVGPVGGLAPGFRASKREAPVRKGLGEPIEKWIAEKLRRKPDASVAEIADYLSRRFDKHTRTRSTGSAETFAEFDLPSSSSLYRRVHAIRSGEAELRTRTRKIPFGGRMVLDQVALNVTVGTVFGRSNDVVATLLVDRATSLIVGVGLAVENSMGMGLQGAVADAIRRRLAKIGDSGVVLAETLSRVEWVVPPGLEDVADAVLEGAAKLQPPPEIVIRSAGRRRHGSEVVRLLGDRLGQFAFRVRSTGSRPLSEEASKYADGEPALTRRALLGVEDVLPALRLAADEANAARLMKLAKAGDDAEIRQARIEQLALALRTLFEPVLLRIEEQFDRGLEDYRRPVRVFF
;
A
#
# COMPACT_ATOMS: atom_id res chain seq x y z
N MET A 1 -13.45 -25.95 -26.00
CA MET A 1 -13.03 -25.93 -24.58
C MET A 1 -11.57 -26.32 -24.55
N ASP A 2 -10.70 -25.40 -24.18
CA ASP A 2 -9.25 -25.58 -24.22
C ASP A 2 -8.79 -26.35 -22.98
N LYS A 3 -8.42 -27.62 -23.15
CA LYS A 3 -7.88 -28.47 -22.08
C LYS A 3 -6.41 -28.11 -21.89
N GLY A 4 -6.01 -27.74 -20.67
CA GLY A 4 -4.61 -27.50 -20.32
C GLY A 4 -3.78 -28.78 -20.45
N GLU A 5 -2.45 -28.62 -20.57
CA GLU A 5 -1.46 -29.65 -20.95
C GLU A 5 -1.44 -30.95 -20.10
N ASP A 6 -2.16 -31.01 -18.97
CA ASP A 6 -2.26 -32.21 -18.12
C ASP A 6 -3.68 -32.83 -18.04
N GLY A 7 -4.64 -32.39 -18.87
CA GLY A 7 -6.00 -32.95 -18.88
C GLY A 7 -6.83 -32.66 -17.61
N GLN A 8 -6.26 -31.95 -16.63
CA GLN A 8 -6.96 -31.44 -15.46
C GLN A 8 -7.72 -30.15 -15.82
N GLU A 9 -9.01 -30.08 -15.48
CA GLU A 9 -9.77 -28.85 -15.67
C GLU A 9 -9.17 -27.72 -14.81
N PRO A 10 -8.98 -26.51 -15.38
CA PRO A 10 -8.46 -25.39 -14.61
C PRO A 10 -9.36 -25.12 -13.40
N SER A 11 -8.75 -24.85 -12.27
CA SER A 11 -9.47 -24.41 -11.07
C SER A 11 -10.28 -23.13 -11.35
N PRO A 12 -11.34 -22.84 -10.56
CA PRO A 12 -12.08 -21.59 -10.70
C PRO A 12 -11.21 -20.32 -10.64
N ALA A 13 -10.13 -20.35 -9.87
CA ALA A 13 -9.17 -19.25 -9.78
C ALA A 13 -8.35 -19.08 -11.07
N GLU A 14 -7.93 -20.18 -11.70
CA GLU A 14 -7.21 -20.16 -12.99
C GLU A 14 -8.13 -19.72 -14.13
N TRP A 15 -9.37 -20.19 -14.15
CA TRP A 15 -10.37 -19.71 -15.12
C TRP A 15 -10.59 -18.20 -14.99
N ARG A 16 -10.72 -17.69 -13.76
CA ARG A 16 -10.82 -16.25 -13.49
C ARG A 16 -9.58 -15.51 -14.01
N ARG A 17 -8.38 -15.98 -13.67
CA ARG A 17 -7.10 -15.41 -14.12
C ARG A 17 -7.05 -15.31 -15.65
N ARG A 18 -7.38 -16.40 -16.35
CA ARG A 18 -7.40 -16.48 -17.82
C ARG A 18 -8.44 -15.54 -18.44
N ARG A 19 -9.64 -15.43 -17.86
CA ARG A 19 -10.67 -14.51 -18.33
C ARG A 19 -10.26 -13.05 -18.13
N ILE A 20 -9.73 -12.70 -16.96
CA ILE A 20 -9.26 -11.33 -16.71
C ILE A 20 -8.13 -10.98 -17.69
N ALA A 21 -7.17 -11.90 -17.89
CA ALA A 21 -6.05 -11.72 -18.81
C ALA A 21 -6.49 -11.42 -20.25
N ARG A 22 -7.51 -12.14 -20.77
CA ARG A 22 -8.02 -11.94 -22.14
C ARG A 22 -8.69 -10.59 -22.36
N HIS A 23 -9.27 -10.00 -21.32
CA HIS A 23 -9.97 -8.71 -21.39
C HIS A 23 -9.16 -7.56 -20.78
N LEU A 24 -7.84 -7.74 -20.62
CA LEU A 24 -6.98 -6.68 -20.09
C LEU A 24 -7.01 -5.44 -20.99
N LYS A 25 -7.10 -4.29 -20.34
CA LYS A 25 -6.87 -3.01 -20.99
C LYS A 25 -5.39 -2.86 -21.30
N GLU A 26 -5.06 -2.28 -22.45
CA GLU A 26 -3.69 -1.92 -22.80
C GLU A 26 -3.02 -1.10 -21.69
N GLY A 27 -1.78 -1.48 -21.35
CA GLY A 27 -1.01 -0.86 -20.27
C GLY A 27 -1.43 -1.24 -18.85
N ARG A 28 -2.43 -2.12 -18.66
CA ARG A 28 -2.86 -2.59 -17.33
C ARG A 28 -2.40 -4.03 -17.07
N GLY A 29 -1.65 -4.22 -15.98
CA GLY A 29 -1.15 -5.53 -15.57
C GLY A 29 -2.24 -6.43 -14.98
N LEU A 30 -2.12 -7.73 -15.20
CA LEU A 30 -3.03 -8.76 -14.69
C LEU A 30 -3.13 -8.73 -13.17
N GLU A 31 -1.99 -8.56 -12.50
CA GLU A 31 -1.84 -8.58 -11.06
C GLU A 31 -2.62 -7.42 -10.42
N VAL A 32 -2.70 -6.27 -11.10
CA VAL A 32 -3.49 -5.12 -10.63
C VAL A 32 -4.98 -5.42 -10.68
N GLU A 33 -5.47 -6.01 -11.78
CA GLU A 33 -6.88 -6.40 -11.90
C GLU A 33 -7.24 -7.46 -10.87
N LEU A 34 -6.39 -8.47 -10.68
CA LEU A 34 -6.56 -9.50 -9.66
C LEU A 34 -6.60 -8.90 -8.25
N ALA A 35 -5.71 -7.96 -7.95
CA ALA A 35 -5.71 -7.25 -6.67
C ALA A 35 -6.98 -6.41 -6.48
N VAL A 36 -7.44 -5.69 -7.51
CA VAL A 36 -8.71 -4.95 -7.45
C VAL A 36 -9.86 -5.92 -7.19
N PHE A 37 -9.90 -7.06 -7.87
CA PHE A 37 -10.92 -8.09 -7.68
C PHE A 37 -10.95 -8.59 -6.24
N ALA A 38 -9.80 -8.92 -5.68
CA ALA A 38 -9.69 -9.45 -4.32
C ALA A 38 -10.13 -8.46 -3.23
N THR A 39 -10.03 -7.16 -3.49
CA THR A 39 -10.53 -6.13 -2.56
C THR A 39 -12.04 -5.94 -2.59
N LEU A 40 -12.74 -6.49 -3.60
CA LEU A 40 -14.20 -6.41 -3.68
C LEU A 40 -14.87 -7.33 -2.64
N PRO A 41 -16.05 -6.92 -2.12
CA PRO A 41 -16.95 -7.84 -1.42
C PRO A 41 -17.30 -9.09 -2.24
N ALA A 42 -17.53 -10.23 -1.57
CA ALA A 42 -17.74 -11.54 -2.21
C ALA A 42 -18.95 -11.56 -3.18
N ASP A 43 -20.03 -10.85 -2.83
CA ASP A 43 -21.19 -10.66 -3.71
C ASP A 43 -20.81 -9.94 -5.00
N LYS A 44 -19.95 -8.92 -4.92
CA LYS A 44 -19.47 -8.18 -6.09
C LYS A 44 -18.46 -8.98 -6.91
N GLN A 45 -17.62 -9.77 -6.28
CA GLN A 45 -16.71 -10.70 -6.96
C GLN A 45 -17.49 -11.70 -7.81
N ARG A 46 -18.53 -12.33 -7.23
CA ARG A 46 -19.42 -13.24 -7.98
C ARG A 46 -20.06 -12.54 -9.18
N ILE A 47 -20.59 -11.33 -8.98
CA ILE A 47 -21.20 -10.56 -10.07
C ILE A 47 -20.18 -10.23 -11.18
N VAL A 48 -18.93 -9.93 -10.83
CA VAL A 48 -17.86 -9.71 -11.82
C VAL A 48 -17.54 -11.00 -12.55
N ASP A 49 -17.37 -12.13 -11.84
CA ASP A 49 -17.10 -13.44 -12.44
C ASP A 49 -18.22 -13.84 -13.41
N ASP A 50 -19.49 -13.70 -13.02
CA ASP A 50 -20.65 -14.01 -13.86
C ASP A 50 -20.69 -13.13 -15.11
N ARG A 51 -20.50 -11.81 -14.94
CA ARG A 51 -20.47 -10.85 -16.05
C ARG A 51 -19.35 -11.14 -17.02
N LEU A 52 -18.16 -11.41 -16.48
CA LEU A 52 -16.98 -11.68 -17.28
C LEU A 52 -17.15 -13.00 -18.03
N ALA A 53 -17.73 -14.04 -17.41
CA ALA A 53 -18.03 -15.31 -18.08
C ALA A 53 -18.96 -15.12 -19.28
N ILE A 54 -20.04 -14.33 -19.12
CA ILE A 54 -21.02 -14.09 -20.17
C ILE A 54 -20.42 -13.25 -21.32
N ILE A 55 -19.64 -12.22 -20.99
CA ILE A 55 -18.98 -11.38 -21.99
C ILE A 55 -17.89 -12.15 -22.72
N ASP A 56 -17.16 -13.00 -22.02
CA ASP A 56 -16.09 -13.83 -22.58
C ASP A 56 -16.61 -14.91 -23.53
N ALA A 57 -17.85 -15.37 -23.34
CA ALA A 57 -18.53 -16.30 -24.23
C ALA A 57 -19.08 -15.63 -25.51
N LEU A 58 -19.09 -14.29 -25.60
CA LEU A 58 -19.55 -13.61 -26.80
C LEU A 58 -18.54 -13.79 -27.95
N PRO A 59 -19.00 -14.21 -29.15
CA PRO A 59 -18.13 -14.27 -30.33
C PRO A 59 -17.50 -12.91 -30.63
N GLY A 60 -16.27 -12.94 -31.14
CA GLY A 60 -15.54 -11.76 -31.62
C GLY A 60 -15.93 -11.39 -33.06
N GLY A 61 -15.71 -10.13 -33.44
CA GLY A 61 -15.74 -9.68 -34.83
C GLY A 61 -17.00 -10.06 -35.61
N ASP A 62 -16.78 -10.65 -36.79
CA ASP A 62 -17.79 -10.94 -37.82
C ASP A 62 -18.75 -12.09 -37.44
N GLU A 63 -18.39 -12.93 -36.46
CA GLU A 63 -19.23 -14.03 -35.97
C GLU A 63 -20.29 -13.56 -34.95
N ARG A 64 -20.22 -12.29 -34.53
CA ARG A 64 -21.15 -11.72 -33.56
C ARG A 64 -22.48 -11.33 -34.23
N THR A 65 -23.49 -12.17 -34.06
CA THR A 65 -24.87 -11.88 -34.47
C THR A 65 -25.63 -11.11 -33.38
N MET A 66 -26.73 -10.44 -33.77
CA MET A 66 -27.64 -9.79 -32.81
C MET A 66 -28.29 -10.79 -31.84
N GLU A 67 -28.51 -12.03 -32.28
CA GLU A 67 -29.04 -13.09 -31.43
C GLU A 67 -28.09 -13.42 -30.27
N HIS A 68 -26.78 -13.55 -30.53
CA HIS A 68 -25.77 -13.76 -29.50
C HIS A 68 -25.77 -12.62 -28.46
N VAL A 69 -25.94 -11.38 -28.94
CA VAL A 69 -25.98 -10.19 -28.08
C VAL A 69 -27.23 -10.15 -27.23
N GLU A 70 -28.39 -10.50 -27.80
CA GLU A 70 -29.64 -10.60 -27.04
C GLU A 70 -29.61 -11.70 -25.99
N GLN A 71 -29.07 -12.88 -26.33
CA GLN A 71 -28.91 -13.99 -25.39
C GLN A 71 -28.01 -13.60 -24.20
N ALA A 72 -26.86 -12.97 -24.47
CA ALA A 72 -25.97 -12.48 -23.41
C ALA A 72 -26.63 -11.38 -22.55
N ALA A 73 -27.40 -10.47 -23.17
CA ALA A 73 -28.12 -9.42 -22.45
C ALA A 73 -29.20 -10.02 -21.52
N ARG A 74 -29.96 -11.00 -22.01
CA ARG A 74 -30.94 -11.76 -21.21
C ARG A 74 -30.28 -12.51 -20.06
N ALA A 75 -29.15 -13.19 -20.30
CA ALA A 75 -28.39 -13.89 -19.27
C ALA A 75 -27.91 -12.96 -18.13
N LEU A 76 -27.62 -11.70 -18.46
CA LEU A 76 -27.27 -10.66 -17.47
C LEU A 76 -28.47 -9.97 -16.81
N GLY A 77 -29.70 -10.28 -17.23
CA GLY A 77 -30.91 -9.58 -16.82
C GLY A 77 -30.90 -8.10 -17.23
N ARG A 78 -30.32 -7.76 -18.39
CA ARG A 78 -30.13 -6.38 -18.87
C ARG A 78 -30.60 -6.23 -20.32
N GLY A 79 -30.97 -5.01 -20.70
CA GLY A 79 -31.20 -4.70 -22.12
C GLY A 79 -29.90 -4.64 -22.92
N VAL A 80 -29.97 -4.87 -24.24
CA VAL A 80 -28.83 -4.88 -25.18
C VAL A 80 -27.98 -3.61 -25.07
N ARG A 81 -28.60 -2.43 -24.99
CA ARG A 81 -27.89 -1.15 -24.82
C ARG A 81 -27.04 -1.13 -23.54
N ASN A 82 -27.50 -1.76 -22.47
CA ASN A 82 -26.76 -1.81 -21.20
C ASN A 82 -25.63 -2.84 -21.23
N LEU A 83 -25.73 -3.90 -22.04
CA LEU A 83 -24.63 -4.83 -22.30
C LEU A 83 -23.48 -4.11 -23.03
N TYR A 84 -23.77 -3.38 -24.12
CA TYR A 84 -22.72 -2.63 -24.82
C TYR A 84 -22.05 -1.59 -23.92
N ARG A 85 -22.82 -0.81 -23.15
CA ARG A 85 -22.25 0.12 -22.15
C ARG A 85 -21.36 -0.58 -21.13
N LEU A 86 -21.68 -1.82 -20.76
CA LEU A 86 -20.87 -2.60 -19.81
C LEU A 86 -19.56 -3.05 -20.47
N ILE A 87 -19.59 -3.49 -21.73
CA ILE A 87 -18.40 -3.86 -22.52
C ILE A 87 -17.52 -2.64 -22.77
N ASP A 88 -18.09 -1.50 -23.17
CA ASP A 88 -17.35 -0.27 -23.43
C ASP A 88 -16.66 0.20 -22.16
N ARG A 89 -17.37 0.16 -21.04
CA ARG A 89 -16.81 0.48 -19.73
C ARG A 89 -15.69 -0.48 -19.34
N MET A 90 -15.85 -1.77 -19.61
CA MET A 90 -14.81 -2.78 -19.39
C MET A 90 -13.53 -2.46 -20.17
N LYS A 91 -13.66 -2.06 -21.44
CA LYS A 91 -12.52 -1.63 -22.28
C LYS A 91 -11.90 -0.33 -21.78
N GLU A 92 -12.73 0.62 -21.33
CA GLU A 92 -12.28 1.92 -20.86
C GLU A 92 -11.49 1.82 -19.55
N VAL A 93 -11.99 1.03 -18.60
CA VAL A 93 -11.48 1.08 -17.21
C VAL A 93 -10.84 -0.22 -16.75
N GLY A 94 -10.97 -1.31 -17.51
CA GLY A 94 -10.44 -2.64 -17.19
C GLY A 94 -11.53 -3.68 -16.82
N PRO A 95 -11.21 -4.98 -16.89
CA PRO A 95 -12.18 -6.07 -16.74
C PRO A 95 -12.87 -6.09 -15.39
N VAL A 96 -12.15 -5.91 -14.29
CA VAL A 96 -12.77 -5.96 -12.95
C VAL A 96 -13.46 -4.63 -12.65
N GLY A 97 -12.77 -3.53 -12.93
CA GLY A 97 -13.30 -2.19 -12.69
C GLY A 97 -14.59 -1.89 -13.47
N GLY A 98 -14.65 -2.28 -14.75
CA GLY A 98 -15.81 -1.97 -15.60
C GLY A 98 -17.03 -2.81 -15.25
N LEU A 99 -16.79 -4.05 -14.80
CA LEU A 99 -17.84 -5.01 -14.49
C LEU A 99 -18.33 -4.95 -13.05
N ALA A 100 -17.55 -4.41 -12.11
CA ALA A 100 -17.92 -4.35 -10.71
C ALA A 100 -19.08 -3.36 -10.44
N PRO A 101 -20.15 -3.79 -9.73
CA PRO A 101 -21.27 -2.91 -9.38
C PRO A 101 -20.83 -1.71 -8.52
N GLY A 102 -21.18 -0.51 -8.98
CA GLY A 102 -20.85 0.73 -8.28
C GLY A 102 -19.36 1.06 -8.26
N PHE A 103 -18.53 0.36 -9.04
CA PHE A 103 -17.15 0.76 -9.27
C PHE A 103 -17.14 2.16 -9.87
N ARG A 104 -16.16 2.98 -9.50
CA ARG A 104 -16.00 4.35 -10.01
C ARG A 104 -14.55 4.46 -10.48
N ALA A 105 -14.35 4.46 -11.80
CA ALA A 105 -13.03 4.46 -12.41
C ALA A 105 -12.29 5.78 -12.21
N SER A 106 -13.04 6.87 -12.14
CA SER A 106 -12.60 8.12 -11.55
C SER A 106 -13.46 8.38 -10.33
N LYS A 107 -12.81 8.77 -9.22
CA LYS A 107 -13.50 9.46 -8.14
C LYS A 107 -14.15 10.69 -8.75
N ARG A 108 -15.46 10.63 -9.06
CA ARG A 108 -16.32 11.83 -9.20
C ARG A 108 -15.84 12.77 -8.13
N GLU A 109 -15.30 13.94 -8.52
CA GLU A 109 -14.45 14.79 -7.68
C GLU A 109 -14.95 14.74 -6.24
N ALA A 110 -14.24 13.99 -5.40
CA ALA A 110 -14.69 13.84 -4.03
C ALA A 110 -14.80 15.25 -3.45
N PRO A 111 -15.81 15.56 -2.60
CA PRO A 111 -15.83 16.84 -1.89
C PRO A 111 -14.52 17.13 -1.15
N VAL A 112 -13.68 16.10 -0.93
CA VAL A 112 -12.31 16.17 -0.44
C VAL A 112 -11.35 16.97 -1.36
N ARG A 113 -11.63 17.13 -2.66
CA ARG A 113 -10.88 18.01 -3.58
C ARG A 113 -11.28 19.49 -3.48
N LYS A 114 -12.52 19.79 -3.05
CA LYS A 114 -12.83 21.10 -2.48
C LYS A 114 -12.07 21.14 -1.16
N GLY A 115 -10.82 21.62 -1.19
CA GLY A 115 -9.97 21.73 0.00
C GLY A 115 -10.71 22.45 1.13
N LEU A 116 -10.15 22.42 2.34
CA LEU A 116 -10.74 23.03 3.54
C LEU A 116 -10.77 24.57 3.50
N GLY A 117 -10.64 25.18 2.32
CA GLY A 117 -10.46 26.62 2.13
C GLY A 117 -9.03 27.09 2.42
N GLU A 118 -8.67 28.23 1.83
CA GLU A 118 -7.59 29.04 2.37
C GLU A 118 -8.12 29.78 3.62
N PRO A 119 -7.35 29.90 4.72
CA PRO A 119 -5.92 29.62 4.88
C PRO A 119 -5.58 28.22 5.42
N ILE A 120 -6.55 27.40 5.78
CA ILE A 120 -6.35 26.09 6.44
C ILE A 120 -5.44 25.18 5.61
N GLU A 121 -5.69 25.08 4.31
CA GLU A 121 -4.85 24.28 3.38
C GLU A 121 -3.38 24.72 3.40
N LYS A 122 -3.12 26.03 3.50
CA LYS A 122 -1.76 26.59 3.55
C LYS A 122 -1.06 26.21 4.86
N TRP A 123 -1.78 26.21 5.98
CA TRP A 123 -1.24 25.80 7.28
C TRP A 123 -1.00 24.29 7.38
N ILE A 124 -1.91 23.47 6.85
CA ILE A 124 -1.70 22.02 6.73
C ILE A 124 -0.45 21.76 5.88
N ALA A 125 -0.32 22.44 4.73
CA ALA A 125 0.86 22.32 3.89
C ALA A 125 2.14 22.77 4.60
N GLU A 126 2.10 23.84 5.38
CA GLU A 126 3.24 24.30 6.18
C GLU A 126 3.66 23.25 7.23
N LYS A 127 2.70 22.70 7.99
CA LYS A 127 2.95 21.69 9.02
C LYS A 127 3.54 20.42 8.40
N LEU A 128 2.91 19.89 7.35
CA LEU A 128 3.36 18.68 6.66
C LEU A 128 4.68 18.88 5.90
N ARG A 129 5.05 20.12 5.54
CA ARG A 129 6.37 20.41 4.97
C ARG A 129 7.48 20.31 6.01
N ARG A 130 7.22 20.73 7.25
CA ARG A 130 8.19 20.65 8.35
C ARG A 130 8.25 19.27 8.99
N LYS A 131 7.11 18.58 9.08
CA LYS A 131 6.97 17.25 9.68
C LYS A 131 6.00 16.41 8.84
N PRO A 132 6.47 15.73 7.78
CA PRO A 132 5.63 14.95 6.86
C PRO A 132 4.76 13.88 7.55
N ASP A 133 5.31 13.29 8.60
CA ASP A 133 4.73 12.25 9.45
C ASP A 133 3.81 12.77 10.57
N ALA A 134 3.54 14.09 10.65
CA ALA A 134 2.75 14.66 11.75
C ALA A 134 1.38 13.96 11.91
N SER A 135 1.03 13.53 13.10
CA SER A 135 -0.28 12.94 13.35
C SER A 135 -1.41 13.95 13.07
N VAL A 136 -2.62 13.46 12.78
CA VAL A 136 -3.79 14.33 12.57
C VAL A 136 -4.06 15.19 13.81
N ALA A 137 -3.81 14.65 15.00
CA ALA A 137 -3.88 15.40 16.26
C ALA A 137 -2.88 16.56 16.29
N GLU A 138 -1.61 16.33 15.97
CA GLU A 138 -0.60 17.40 15.90
C GLU A 138 -0.90 18.46 14.85
N ILE A 139 -1.59 18.09 13.77
CA ILE A 139 -2.06 19.04 12.75
C ILE A 139 -3.24 19.84 13.30
N ALA A 140 -4.20 19.20 13.96
CA ALA A 140 -5.33 19.87 14.60
C ALA A 140 -4.88 20.88 15.66
N ASP A 141 -3.92 20.49 16.52
CA ASP A 141 -3.34 21.37 17.52
C ASP A 141 -2.62 22.55 16.88
N TYR A 142 -1.88 22.30 15.80
CA TYR A 142 -1.20 23.36 15.05
C TYR A 142 -2.18 24.35 14.42
N LEU A 143 -3.28 23.85 13.83
CA LEU A 143 -4.33 24.68 13.25
C LEU A 143 -5.04 25.51 14.32
N SER A 144 -5.34 24.91 15.47
CA SER A 144 -5.99 25.60 16.59
C SER A 144 -5.13 26.76 17.11
N ARG A 145 -3.82 26.53 17.34
CA ARG A 145 -2.89 27.60 17.76
C ARG A 145 -2.75 28.72 16.72
N ARG A 146 -2.77 28.37 15.43
CA ARG A 146 -2.73 29.36 14.33
C ARG A 146 -4.01 30.19 14.28
N PHE A 147 -5.16 29.53 14.44
CA PHE A 147 -6.46 30.17 14.51
C PHE A 147 -6.53 31.17 15.67
N ASP A 148 -6.16 30.76 16.88
CA ASP A 148 -6.13 31.62 18.08
C ASP A 148 -5.20 32.82 17.93
N LYS A 149 -4.02 32.62 17.33
CA LYS A 149 -3.08 33.72 17.08
C LYS A 149 -3.67 34.74 16.11
N HIS A 150 -4.36 34.27 15.06
CA HIS A 150 -4.97 35.13 14.06
C HIS A 150 -6.19 35.91 14.59
N THR A 151 -7.03 35.29 15.41
CA THR A 151 -8.18 35.98 16.04
C THR A 151 -7.72 37.06 17.02
N ARG A 152 -6.61 36.83 17.75
CA ARG A 152 -6.01 37.85 18.64
C ARG A 152 -5.33 39.01 17.92
N THR A 153 -4.72 38.83 16.76
CA THR A 153 -4.16 39.97 15.99
C THR A 153 -5.22 40.85 15.32
N ARG A 154 -6.45 40.34 15.20
CA ARG A 154 -7.60 41.08 14.65
C ARG A 154 -8.09 42.20 15.57
N SER A 155 -7.91 42.07 16.88
CA SER A 155 -8.31 43.10 17.87
C SER A 155 -7.42 44.34 17.89
N THR A 156 -6.35 44.39 17.09
CA THR A 156 -5.35 45.49 17.10
C THR A 156 -5.29 46.33 15.82
N GLY A 157 -6.28 46.24 14.91
CA GLY A 157 -6.56 47.36 13.99
C GLY A 157 -6.11 47.28 12.53
N SER A 158 -6.10 46.11 11.88
CA SER A 158 -6.15 46.07 10.40
C SER A 158 -7.17 45.04 9.91
N ALA A 159 -8.29 45.56 9.40
CA ALA A 159 -9.40 44.81 8.85
C ALA A 159 -9.16 44.53 7.35
N GLU A 160 -8.22 43.63 7.03
CA GLU A 160 -8.12 43.06 5.68
C GLU A 160 -8.61 41.59 5.69
N THR A 161 -9.88 41.45 5.27
CA THR A 161 -10.44 40.39 4.41
C THR A 161 -10.04 38.91 4.63
N PHE A 162 -10.11 38.41 5.86
CA PHE A 162 -10.29 36.96 6.12
C PHE A 162 -11.58 36.71 6.92
N ALA A 163 -12.70 37.28 6.46
CA ALA A 163 -14.01 36.92 6.99
C ALA A 163 -14.33 35.47 6.61
N GLU A 164 -14.96 34.72 7.52
CA GLU A 164 -15.55 33.38 7.28
C GLU A 164 -14.60 32.19 7.06
N PHE A 165 -13.84 31.77 8.08
CA PHE A 165 -13.43 30.37 8.09
C PHE A 165 -13.44 29.77 9.50
N ASP A 166 -14.12 28.64 9.63
CA ASP A 166 -14.20 27.86 10.86
C ASP A 166 -13.15 26.74 10.88
N LEU A 167 -12.77 26.31 12.08
CA LEU A 167 -11.94 25.12 12.21
C LEU A 167 -12.68 23.89 11.65
N PRO A 168 -12.02 23.06 10.82
CA PRO A 168 -12.65 21.89 10.24
C PRO A 168 -12.93 20.85 11.32
N SER A 169 -14.01 20.07 11.13
CA SER A 169 -14.25 18.90 11.98
C SER A 169 -13.08 17.91 11.90
N SER A 170 -12.87 17.12 12.97
CA SER A 170 -11.82 16.10 13.00
C SER A 170 -11.93 15.10 11.84
N SER A 171 -13.16 14.75 11.44
CA SER A 171 -13.40 13.85 10.30
C SER A 171 -13.00 14.49 8.96
N SER A 172 -13.33 15.77 8.76
CA SER A 172 -12.96 16.51 7.55
C SER A 172 -11.45 16.68 7.46
N LEU A 173 -10.79 17.04 8.57
CA LEU A 173 -9.33 17.15 8.64
C LEU A 173 -8.64 15.81 8.37
N TYR A 174 -9.12 14.73 9.00
CA TYR A 174 -8.63 13.37 8.79
C TYR A 174 -8.70 13.01 7.30
N ARG A 175 -9.88 13.09 6.68
CA ARG A 175 -10.08 12.75 5.26
C ARG A 175 -9.16 13.57 4.35
N ARG A 176 -9.01 14.87 4.62
CA ARG A 176 -8.16 15.74 3.80
C ARG A 176 -6.67 15.42 3.94
N VAL A 177 -6.17 15.25 5.16
CA VAL A 177 -4.75 14.91 5.40
C VAL A 177 -4.40 13.55 4.76
N HIS A 178 -5.28 12.55 4.89
CA HIS A 178 -5.06 11.25 4.26
C HIS A 178 -5.09 11.33 2.73
N ALA A 179 -6.01 12.10 2.15
CA ALA A 179 -6.05 12.32 0.70
C ALA A 179 -4.80 13.04 0.17
N ILE A 180 -4.23 13.97 0.94
CA ILE A 180 -2.96 14.63 0.58
C ILE A 180 -1.81 13.61 0.55
N ARG A 181 -1.74 12.74 1.57
CA ARG A 181 -0.66 11.74 1.72
C ARG A 181 -0.71 10.62 0.69
N SER A 182 -1.92 10.19 0.33
CA SER A 182 -2.15 9.21 -0.72
C SER A 182 -1.99 9.77 -2.14
N GLY A 183 -1.78 11.09 -2.28
CA GLY A 183 -1.61 11.76 -3.56
C GLY A 183 -2.92 12.07 -4.29
N GLU A 184 -4.07 11.81 -3.67
CA GLU A 184 -5.40 12.08 -4.24
C GLU A 184 -5.78 13.56 -4.23
N ALA A 185 -5.21 14.30 -3.28
CA ALA A 185 -5.35 15.72 -3.12
C ALA A 185 -3.99 16.41 -3.25
N GLU A 186 -3.98 17.53 -3.96
CA GLU A 186 -2.76 18.32 -4.10
C GLU A 186 -2.74 19.46 -3.08
N LEU A 187 -1.56 19.65 -2.50
CA LEU A 187 -1.19 20.91 -1.89
C LEU A 187 -0.50 21.74 -2.97
N ARG A 188 -0.94 22.99 -3.15
CA ARG A 188 -0.21 23.98 -3.96
C ARG A 188 1.12 24.29 -3.26
N THR A 189 2.12 23.44 -3.45
CA THR A 189 3.47 23.64 -2.90
C THR A 189 4.49 23.66 -4.02
N ARG A 190 5.38 24.64 -3.98
CA ARG A 190 6.57 24.72 -4.84
C ARG A 190 7.43 23.47 -4.69
N THR A 191 8.13 23.13 -5.77
CA THR A 191 9.14 22.08 -5.85
C THR A 191 10.10 22.15 -4.65
N ARG A 192 10.28 21.02 -3.94
CA ARG A 192 11.01 20.98 -2.67
C ARG A 192 12.44 20.49 -2.85
N LYS A 193 13.44 21.22 -2.33
CA LYS A 193 14.78 20.66 -2.05
C LYS A 193 14.73 19.92 -0.72
N ILE A 194 14.24 18.68 -0.73
CA ILE A 194 14.30 17.78 0.42
C ILE A 194 15.20 16.61 0.01
N PRO A 195 16.29 16.36 0.74
CA PRO A 195 17.17 15.23 0.44
C PRO A 195 16.47 13.91 0.76
N PHE A 196 16.48 13.00 -0.19
CA PHE A 196 16.06 11.61 -0.06
C PHE A 196 17.20 10.77 0.55
N GLY A 197 16.88 9.79 1.40
CA GLY A 197 17.87 8.80 1.85
C GLY A 197 18.35 9.00 3.29
N GLY A 198 18.07 10.15 3.88
CA GLY A 198 18.63 10.52 5.18
C GLY A 198 17.88 9.98 6.39
N ARG A 199 16.56 9.76 6.28
CA ARG A 199 15.71 9.34 7.41
C ARG A 199 14.70 8.31 6.95
N MET A 200 14.82 7.09 7.44
CA MET A 200 13.96 5.97 7.03
C MET A 200 13.04 5.53 8.16
N VAL A 201 11.86 5.05 7.78
CA VAL A 201 10.96 4.31 8.66
C VAL A 201 10.66 2.95 8.04
N LEU A 202 10.75 1.91 8.87
CA LEU A 202 10.36 0.55 8.54
C LEU A 202 9.22 0.14 9.48
N ASP A 203 8.04 -0.11 8.91
CA ASP A 203 6.84 -0.47 9.67
C ASP A 203 5.96 -1.41 8.83
N GLN A 204 5.03 -2.08 9.50
CA GLN A 204 4.22 -3.15 8.96
C GLN A 204 2.74 -2.81 9.02
N VAL A 205 2.03 -2.99 7.91
CA VAL A 205 0.61 -2.65 7.81
C VAL A 205 -0.18 -3.80 7.25
N ALA A 206 -1.32 -4.12 7.86
CA ALA A 206 -2.22 -5.11 7.31
C ALA A 206 -2.96 -4.52 6.10
N LEU A 207 -3.07 -5.31 5.04
CA LEU A 207 -3.81 -4.95 3.84
C LEU A 207 -5.24 -5.48 3.94
N ASN A 208 -6.20 -4.80 3.31
CA ASN A 208 -7.57 -5.32 3.14
C ASN A 208 -7.64 -6.39 2.03
N VAL A 209 -6.75 -7.40 2.10
CA VAL A 209 -6.66 -8.55 1.21
C VAL A 209 -6.28 -9.77 2.04
N THR A 210 -7.00 -10.87 1.81
CA THR A 210 -6.76 -12.17 2.41
C THR A 210 -6.15 -13.11 1.38
N VAL A 211 -5.11 -13.85 1.77
CA VAL A 211 -4.48 -14.87 0.92
C VAL A 211 -4.80 -16.26 1.46
N GLY A 212 -4.90 -17.23 0.55
CA GLY A 212 -5.04 -18.63 0.90
C GLY A 212 -3.69 -19.19 1.30
N THR A 213 -3.62 -19.90 2.41
CA THR A 213 -2.43 -20.68 2.78
C THR A 213 -2.55 -22.11 2.29
N VAL A 214 -1.41 -22.80 2.18
CA VAL A 214 -1.30 -24.23 1.80
C VAL A 214 -2.18 -25.13 2.68
N PHE A 215 -2.53 -24.69 3.89
CA PHE A 215 -3.39 -25.41 4.83
C PHE A 215 -4.88 -24.98 4.78
N GLY A 216 -5.31 -24.29 3.72
CA GLY A 216 -6.70 -23.84 3.54
C GLY A 216 -7.15 -22.72 4.48
N ARG A 217 -6.23 -22.15 5.28
CA ARG A 217 -6.54 -21.00 6.16
C ARG A 217 -6.37 -19.70 5.40
N SER A 218 -7.34 -18.79 5.56
CA SER A 218 -7.21 -17.40 5.08
C SER A 218 -6.45 -16.58 6.12
N ASN A 219 -5.31 -16.01 5.73
CA ASN A 219 -4.58 -15.07 6.57
C ASN A 219 -4.61 -13.69 5.92
N ASP A 220 -4.71 -12.65 6.75
CA ASP A 220 -4.50 -11.29 6.24
C ASP A 220 -3.04 -11.15 5.81
N VAL A 221 -2.86 -10.38 4.75
CA VAL A 221 -1.55 -10.06 4.23
C VAL A 221 -1.01 -8.84 4.96
N VAL A 222 0.24 -8.93 5.41
CA VAL A 222 0.97 -7.82 6.02
C VAL A 222 2.04 -7.32 5.06
N ALA A 223 1.93 -6.06 4.67
CA ALA A 223 2.97 -5.36 3.93
C ALA A 223 4.00 -4.80 4.90
N THR A 224 5.28 -5.08 4.66
CA THR A 224 6.40 -4.41 5.32
C THR A 224 6.92 -3.34 4.37
N LEU A 225 6.87 -2.08 4.79
CA LEU A 225 7.25 -0.95 3.95
C LEU A 225 8.42 -0.19 4.57
N LEU A 226 9.46 0.00 3.77
CA LEU A 226 10.56 0.92 4.07
C LEU A 226 10.26 2.24 3.34
N VAL A 227 10.13 3.34 4.08
CA VAL A 227 9.71 4.64 3.55
C VAL A 227 10.67 5.73 4.02
N ASP A 228 11.10 6.59 3.11
CA ASP A 228 11.86 7.80 3.46
C ASP A 228 10.92 8.82 4.13
N ARG A 229 11.21 9.19 5.38
CA ARG A 229 10.34 10.02 6.21
C ARG A 229 10.21 11.45 5.68
N ALA A 230 11.23 11.95 4.99
CA ALA A 230 11.29 13.33 4.53
C ALA A 230 10.50 13.54 3.22
N THR A 231 10.65 12.60 2.29
CA THR A 231 10.05 12.64 0.95
C THR A 231 8.79 11.79 0.80
N SER A 232 8.53 10.89 1.77
CA SER A 232 7.47 9.87 1.70
C SER A 232 7.61 8.92 0.49
N LEU A 233 8.81 8.82 -0.08
CA LEU A 233 9.11 7.84 -1.12
C LEU A 233 9.21 6.44 -0.49
N ILE A 234 8.59 5.47 -1.16
CA ILE A 234 8.63 4.07 -0.75
C ILE A 234 9.92 3.47 -1.28
N VAL A 235 10.82 3.13 -0.38
CA VAL A 235 12.16 2.63 -0.67
C VAL A 235 12.18 1.12 -0.78
N GLY A 236 11.31 0.40 -0.06
CA GLY A 236 11.26 -1.06 -0.09
C GLY A 236 9.86 -1.59 0.19
N VAL A 237 9.49 -2.68 -0.50
CA VAL A 237 8.21 -3.36 -0.34
C VAL A 237 8.43 -4.85 -0.14
N GLY A 238 8.01 -5.35 1.01
CA GLY A 238 7.95 -6.77 1.33
C GLY A 238 6.55 -7.19 1.75
N LEU A 239 6.28 -8.48 1.65
CA LEU A 239 4.98 -9.08 1.97
C LEU A 239 5.20 -10.28 2.88
N ALA A 240 4.36 -10.41 3.89
CA ALA A 240 4.34 -11.55 4.79
C ALA A 240 2.89 -12.00 5.04
N VAL A 241 2.75 -13.26 5.44
CA VAL A 241 1.56 -13.72 6.16
C VAL A 241 1.85 -13.66 7.65
N GLU A 242 0.82 -13.67 8.50
CA GLU A 242 0.94 -13.37 9.94
C GLU A 242 2.06 -14.14 10.68
N ASN A 243 2.39 -15.35 10.24
CA ASN A 243 3.42 -16.20 10.86
C ASN A 243 4.80 -16.16 10.17
N SER A 244 5.01 -15.28 9.17
CA SER A 244 6.26 -15.19 8.41
C SER A 244 6.78 -13.76 8.28
N MET A 245 6.63 -12.96 9.34
CA MET A 245 6.99 -11.54 9.32
C MET A 245 8.45 -11.26 8.94
N GLY A 246 9.38 -12.18 9.22
CA GLY A 246 10.78 -12.11 8.76
C GLY A 246 10.92 -12.04 7.24
N MET A 247 10.07 -12.75 6.49
CA MET A 247 10.03 -12.70 5.03
C MET A 247 9.63 -11.31 4.51
N GLY A 248 8.75 -10.64 5.24
CA GLY A 248 8.36 -9.26 4.94
C GLY A 248 9.54 -8.29 5.05
N LEU A 249 10.33 -8.42 6.12
CA LEU A 249 11.55 -7.62 6.30
C LEU A 249 12.57 -7.88 5.19
N GLN A 250 12.92 -9.14 4.96
CA GLN A 250 13.88 -9.56 3.93
C GLN A 250 13.44 -9.06 2.54
N GLY A 251 12.15 -9.23 2.21
CA GLY A 251 11.57 -8.76 0.96
C GLY A 251 11.65 -7.24 0.77
N ALA A 252 11.38 -6.47 1.83
CA ALA A 252 11.45 -5.00 1.78
C ALA A 252 12.89 -4.49 1.56
N VAL A 253 13.85 -5.05 2.30
CA VAL A 253 15.28 -4.70 2.16
C VAL A 253 15.81 -5.14 0.79
N ALA A 254 15.48 -6.34 0.32
CA ALA A 254 15.89 -6.82 -0.99
C ALA A 254 15.31 -5.98 -2.15
N ASP A 255 14.03 -5.62 -2.08
CA ASP A 255 13.37 -4.76 -3.08
C ASP A 255 13.97 -3.34 -3.10
N ALA A 256 14.37 -2.82 -1.94
CA ALA A 256 15.09 -1.55 -1.85
C ALA A 256 16.42 -1.58 -2.59
N ILE A 257 17.28 -2.54 -2.23
CA ILE A 257 18.64 -2.65 -2.75
C ILE A 257 18.65 -3.01 -4.24
N ARG A 258 17.83 -3.98 -4.65
CA ARG A 258 17.92 -4.54 -6.01
C ARG A 258 17.20 -3.72 -7.07
N ARG A 259 16.29 -2.82 -6.69
CA ARG A 259 15.39 -2.18 -7.65
C ARG A 259 15.07 -0.72 -7.35
N ARG A 260 14.47 -0.44 -6.19
CA ARG A 260 13.82 0.87 -5.96
C ARG A 260 14.82 2.00 -5.79
N LEU A 261 15.94 1.75 -5.12
CA LEU A 261 16.97 2.76 -4.93
C LEU A 261 17.54 3.23 -6.27
N ALA A 262 17.86 2.30 -7.19
CA ALA A 262 18.30 2.64 -8.54
C ALA A 262 17.26 3.51 -9.28
N LYS A 263 15.99 3.06 -9.34
CA LYS A 263 14.91 3.83 -9.97
C LYS A 263 14.73 5.24 -9.38
N ILE A 264 14.88 5.39 -8.06
CA ILE A 264 14.81 6.69 -7.39
C ILE A 264 16.04 7.54 -7.73
N GLY A 265 17.23 6.95 -7.77
CA GLY A 265 18.47 7.60 -8.21
C GLY A 265 18.37 8.20 -9.60
N ASP A 266 17.82 7.43 -10.54
CA ASP A 266 17.64 7.83 -11.95
C ASP A 266 16.69 9.02 -12.13
N SER A 267 15.82 9.28 -11.16
CA SER A 267 14.87 10.41 -11.21
C SER A 267 15.55 11.78 -11.06
N GLY A 268 16.81 11.80 -10.61
CA GLY A 268 17.59 12.99 -10.34
C GLY A 268 17.20 13.71 -9.06
N VAL A 269 16.49 13.07 -8.13
CA VAL A 269 16.14 13.68 -6.83
C VAL A 269 17.38 14.06 -6.03
N VAL A 270 17.29 15.11 -5.21
CA VAL A 270 18.36 15.46 -4.25
C VAL A 270 18.55 14.32 -3.26
N LEU A 271 19.78 13.84 -3.11
CA LEU A 271 20.15 12.76 -2.18
C LEU A 271 20.77 13.33 -0.91
N ALA A 272 20.48 12.71 0.22
CA ALA A 272 21.19 12.94 1.48
C ALA A 272 22.62 12.43 1.36
N GLU A 273 23.54 13.06 2.09
CA GLU A 273 24.94 12.62 2.14
C GLU A 273 25.08 11.29 2.86
N THR A 274 24.32 11.08 3.93
CA THR A 274 24.40 9.90 4.79
C THR A 274 23.02 9.49 5.29
N LEU A 275 22.89 8.21 5.63
CA LEU A 275 21.75 7.71 6.40
C LEU A 275 21.92 8.16 7.85
N SER A 276 21.10 9.11 8.29
CA SER A 276 21.21 9.72 9.62
C SER A 276 20.33 9.08 10.68
N ARG A 277 19.20 8.46 10.28
CA ARG A 277 18.24 7.90 11.22
C ARG A 277 17.41 6.78 10.58
N VAL A 278 17.18 5.72 11.35
CA VAL A 278 16.23 4.65 11.02
C VAL A 278 15.31 4.41 12.20
N GLU A 279 14.01 4.48 11.96
CA GLU A 279 12.99 4.08 12.92
C GLU A 279 12.38 2.75 12.47
N TRP A 280 12.45 1.73 13.33
CA TRP A 280 11.93 0.41 13.05
C TRP A 280 10.86 0.01 14.06
N VAL A 281 9.65 -0.23 13.55
CA VAL A 281 8.55 -0.85 14.32
C VAL A 281 8.65 -2.35 14.15
N VAL A 282 9.14 -3.02 15.20
CA VAL A 282 9.53 -4.43 15.12
C VAL A 282 8.28 -5.33 15.04
N PRO A 283 8.13 -6.18 14.01
CA PRO A 283 7.08 -7.19 13.95
C PRO A 283 6.96 -8.01 15.23
N PRO A 284 5.74 -8.48 15.57
CA PRO A 284 5.59 -9.59 16.49
C PRO A 284 6.42 -10.81 16.04
N GLY A 285 7.16 -11.40 16.97
CA GLY A 285 8.00 -12.58 16.75
C GLY A 285 9.45 -12.28 16.38
N LEU A 286 9.82 -11.01 16.15
CA LEU A 286 11.22 -10.62 15.87
C LEU A 286 11.83 -9.73 16.97
N GLU A 287 11.17 -9.58 18.11
CA GLU A 287 11.64 -8.76 19.22
C GLU A 287 13.03 -9.20 19.72
N ASP A 288 13.24 -10.51 19.87
CA ASP A 288 14.47 -11.08 20.41
C ASP A 288 15.69 -10.86 19.50
N VAL A 289 15.47 -10.59 18.21
CA VAL A 289 16.52 -10.35 17.22
C VAL A 289 16.65 -8.88 16.83
N ALA A 290 15.77 -8.01 17.35
CA ALA A 290 15.69 -6.63 16.91
C ALA A 290 16.97 -5.83 17.19
N ASP A 291 17.59 -6.06 18.35
CA ASP A 291 18.80 -5.34 18.76
C ASP A 291 20.01 -5.64 17.87
N ALA A 292 19.97 -6.71 17.06
CA ALA A 292 21.00 -7.01 16.06
C ALA A 292 21.19 -5.85 15.06
N VAL A 293 20.16 -5.05 14.84
CA VAL A 293 20.24 -3.87 13.96
C VAL A 293 21.26 -2.84 14.48
N LEU A 294 21.50 -2.79 15.80
CA LEU A 294 22.49 -1.90 16.42
C LEU A 294 23.92 -2.32 16.07
N GLU A 295 24.17 -3.62 15.93
CA GLU A 295 25.47 -4.16 15.48
C GLU A 295 25.76 -3.75 14.05
N GLY A 296 24.73 -3.73 13.20
CA GLY A 296 24.82 -3.21 11.84
C GLY A 296 25.09 -1.71 11.82
N ALA A 297 24.38 -0.94 12.65
CA ALA A 297 24.55 0.51 12.75
C ALA A 297 25.96 0.91 13.20
N ALA A 298 26.56 0.16 14.14
CA ALA A 298 27.91 0.41 14.64
C ALA A 298 29.01 0.25 13.56
N LYS A 299 28.72 -0.48 12.47
CA LYS A 299 29.64 -0.66 11.33
C LYS A 299 29.60 0.51 10.33
N LEU A 300 28.64 1.43 10.47
CA LEU A 300 28.46 2.57 9.58
C LEU A 300 29.20 3.80 10.10
N GLN A 301 29.72 4.62 9.18
CA GLN A 301 30.39 5.87 9.51
C GLN A 301 29.79 7.02 8.68
N PRO A 302 29.12 8.01 9.32
CA PRO A 302 28.75 8.04 10.74
C PRO A 302 27.66 7.00 11.08
N PRO A 303 27.59 6.52 12.34
CA PRO A 303 26.53 5.61 12.76
C PRO A 303 25.18 6.34 12.79
N PRO A 304 24.11 5.78 12.18
CA PRO A 304 22.77 6.36 12.22
C PRO A 304 22.14 6.28 13.61
N GLU A 305 21.26 7.24 13.94
CA GLU A 305 20.35 7.10 15.08
C GLU A 305 19.34 5.98 14.80
N ILE A 306 19.34 4.92 15.63
CA ILE A 306 18.39 3.82 15.53
C ILE A 306 17.31 3.97 16.60
N VAL A 307 16.05 3.96 16.18
CA VAL A 307 14.89 3.94 17.06
C VAL A 307 14.13 2.63 16.88
N ILE A 308 14.25 1.72 17.84
CA ILE A 308 13.58 0.42 17.85
C ILE A 308 12.29 0.51 18.69
N ARG A 309 11.15 0.11 18.12
CA ARG A 309 9.88 -0.02 18.84
C ARG A 309 9.48 -1.49 18.94
N SER A 310 10.10 -2.20 19.90
CA SER A 310 9.91 -3.64 20.15
C SER A 310 9.00 -3.98 21.33
N ALA A 311 8.70 -3.05 22.25
CA ALA A 311 7.89 -3.34 23.45
C ALA A 311 6.61 -2.49 23.57
N GLY A 312 5.65 -2.97 24.38
CA GLY A 312 4.44 -2.24 24.77
C GLY A 312 3.29 -2.24 23.76
N ARG A 313 2.25 -1.43 24.03
CA ARG A 313 1.11 -1.21 23.13
C ARG A 313 1.54 -0.35 21.94
N ARG A 314 2.08 -1.00 20.91
CA ARG A 314 2.48 -0.36 19.64
C ARG A 314 1.36 -0.44 18.62
N ARG A 315 1.35 0.50 17.67
CA ARG A 315 0.38 0.56 16.57
C ARG A 315 1.10 0.32 15.24
N HIS A 316 1.15 -0.94 14.81
CA HIS A 316 1.71 -1.35 13.53
C HIS A 316 0.98 -0.69 12.37
N GLY A 317 1.75 -0.11 11.47
CA GLY A 317 1.27 0.60 10.29
C GLY A 317 0.93 2.05 10.57
N SER A 318 1.10 2.52 11.81
CA SER A 318 0.81 3.92 12.14
C SER A 318 1.79 4.89 11.48
N GLU A 319 3.07 4.53 11.35
CA GLU A 319 4.04 5.39 10.68
C GLU A 319 3.82 5.35 9.16
N VAL A 320 3.53 4.16 8.60
CA VAL A 320 3.11 4.01 7.20
C VAL A 320 1.91 4.91 6.90
N VAL A 321 0.87 4.83 7.73
CA VAL A 321 -0.37 5.59 7.52
C VAL A 321 -0.15 7.10 7.68
N ARG A 322 0.77 7.51 8.56
CA ARG A 322 1.21 8.90 8.71
C ARG A 322 2.01 9.41 7.52
N LEU A 323 2.69 8.56 6.75
CA LEU A 323 3.47 9.01 5.60
C LEU A 323 2.68 8.89 4.29
N LEU A 324 1.98 7.77 4.11
CA LEU A 324 1.39 7.38 2.83
C LEU A 324 -0.14 7.57 2.77
N GLY A 325 -0.80 7.80 3.90
CA GLY A 325 -2.26 7.92 3.96
C GLY A 325 -2.94 6.61 4.38
N ASP A 326 -4.21 6.42 4.04
CA ASP A 326 -4.99 5.24 4.45
C ASP A 326 -4.91 4.07 3.46
N ARG A 327 -4.13 4.21 2.39
CA ARG A 327 -4.05 3.23 1.30
C ARG A 327 -2.80 3.40 0.44
N LEU A 328 -2.52 2.37 -0.36
CA LEU A 328 -1.59 2.41 -1.48
C LEU A 328 -2.23 1.74 -2.69
N GLY A 329 -2.52 2.52 -3.74
CA GLY A 329 -3.34 2.04 -4.85
C GLY A 329 -4.71 1.54 -4.37
N GLN A 330 -5.04 0.29 -4.74
CA GLN A 330 -6.24 -0.42 -4.31
C GLN A 330 -6.18 -0.95 -2.87
N PHE A 331 -5.00 -1.01 -2.26
CA PHE A 331 -4.81 -1.65 -0.95
C PHE A 331 -5.09 -0.66 0.18
N ALA A 332 -6.25 -0.81 0.83
CA ALA A 332 -6.54 -0.07 2.07
C ALA A 332 -5.70 -0.63 3.23
N PHE A 333 -5.17 0.28 4.03
CA PHE A 333 -4.33 -0.02 5.19
C PHE A 333 -5.18 -0.19 6.46
N ARG A 334 -4.81 -1.18 7.26
CA ARG A 334 -5.38 -1.43 8.59
C ARG A 334 -4.27 -1.36 9.63
N VAL A 335 -4.36 -0.36 10.50
CA VAL A 335 -3.44 -0.18 11.64
C VAL A 335 -3.82 -1.18 12.73
N ARG A 336 -2.83 -1.92 13.25
CA ARG A 336 -3.05 -2.94 14.30
C ARG A 336 -2.43 -2.49 15.62
N SER A 337 -3.10 -2.71 16.74
CA SER A 337 -2.42 -2.62 18.04
C SER A 337 -1.95 -4.00 18.49
N THR A 338 -0.77 -4.09 19.10
CA THR A 338 -0.30 -5.34 19.74
C THR A 338 -1.16 -5.79 20.93
N GLY A 339 -2.02 -4.92 21.46
CA GLY A 339 -3.00 -5.28 22.50
C GLY A 339 -4.36 -5.73 21.96
N SER A 340 -4.54 -5.80 20.64
CA SER A 340 -5.75 -6.32 19.99
C SER A 340 -5.57 -7.82 19.72
N ARG A 341 -6.67 -8.58 19.72
CA ARG A 341 -6.65 -10.03 19.48
C ARG A 341 -5.99 -10.36 18.11
N PRO A 342 -5.39 -11.55 17.94
CA PRO A 342 -4.91 -11.99 16.63
C PRO A 342 -6.02 -11.90 15.58
N LEU A 343 -5.67 -11.66 14.32
CA LEU A 343 -6.64 -11.37 13.25
C LEU A 343 -7.65 -12.52 13.04
N SER A 344 -7.22 -13.75 13.32
CA SER A 344 -8.07 -14.94 13.36
C SER A 344 -9.18 -14.87 14.42
N GLU A 345 -8.93 -14.26 15.58
CA GLU A 345 -9.89 -14.14 16.67
C GLU A 345 -10.79 -12.89 16.56
N GLU A 346 -10.28 -11.78 16.00
CA GLU A 346 -11.14 -10.65 15.65
C GLU A 346 -12.10 -11.04 14.52
N ALA A 347 -11.64 -11.78 13.50
CA ALA A 347 -12.51 -12.39 12.49
C ALA A 347 -13.52 -13.38 13.11
N SER A 348 -13.11 -14.15 14.13
CA SER A 348 -13.99 -15.07 14.86
C SER A 348 -15.06 -14.37 15.69
N LYS A 349 -14.82 -13.17 16.23
CA LYS A 349 -15.87 -12.37 16.92
C LYS A 349 -16.94 -11.82 15.98
N TYR A 350 -16.68 -11.79 14.67
CA TYR A 350 -17.68 -11.53 13.64
C TYR A 350 -18.26 -12.82 13.04
N ALA A 351 -17.88 -14.01 13.53
CA ALA A 351 -18.37 -15.29 13.01
C ALA A 351 -19.79 -15.64 13.49
N ASP A 352 -20.29 -15.00 14.55
CA ASP A 352 -21.69 -15.14 14.97
C ASP A 352 -22.66 -14.25 14.17
N GLY A 353 -22.14 -13.50 13.18
CA GLY A 353 -22.92 -12.65 12.29
C GLY A 353 -22.41 -12.72 10.85
N GLU A 354 -22.56 -13.90 10.23
CA GLU A 354 -22.34 -14.24 8.82
C GLU A 354 -21.05 -13.77 8.09
N PRO A 355 -20.43 -14.64 7.27
CA PRO A 355 -19.03 -14.55 6.89
C PRO A 355 -18.86 -13.73 5.60
N ALA A 356 -18.82 -12.39 5.70
CA ALA A 356 -18.52 -11.55 4.54
C ALA A 356 -17.01 -11.58 4.14
N LEU A 357 -16.12 -12.03 5.03
CA LEU A 357 -14.68 -12.15 4.78
C LEU A 357 -14.27 -13.54 4.29
N THR A 358 -14.91 -14.61 4.77
CA THR A 358 -14.55 -16.01 4.48
C THR A 358 -14.97 -16.50 3.09
N ARG A 359 -15.66 -15.67 2.29
CA ARG A 359 -16.04 -15.96 0.90
C ARG A 359 -15.38 -15.02 -0.13
N ARG A 360 -14.40 -14.20 0.27
CA ARG A 360 -13.62 -13.45 -0.71
C ARG A 360 -12.65 -14.39 -1.43
N ALA A 361 -12.49 -14.18 -2.73
CA ALA A 361 -11.47 -14.86 -3.51
C ALA A 361 -10.10 -14.65 -2.85
N LEU A 362 -9.49 -15.76 -2.49
CA LEU A 362 -8.14 -15.80 -1.96
C LEU A 362 -7.18 -15.53 -3.12
N LEU A 363 -6.35 -14.50 -2.98
CA LEU A 363 -5.21 -14.34 -3.88
C LEU A 363 -4.07 -15.24 -3.42
N GLY A 364 -3.24 -15.62 -4.37
CA GLY A 364 -1.88 -16.05 -4.07
C GLY A 364 -1.04 -14.87 -3.58
N VAL A 365 -0.07 -15.13 -2.71
CA VAL A 365 0.93 -14.13 -2.29
C VAL A 365 1.68 -13.58 -3.52
N GLU A 366 1.90 -14.45 -4.50
CA GLU A 366 2.49 -14.21 -5.81
C GLU A 366 1.73 -13.19 -6.66
N ASP A 367 0.43 -12.99 -6.44
CA ASP A 367 -0.37 -11.98 -7.15
C ASP A 367 -0.37 -10.64 -6.41
N VAL A 368 -0.34 -10.67 -5.07
CA VAL A 368 -0.42 -9.47 -4.24
C VAL A 368 0.87 -8.66 -4.28
N LEU A 369 2.04 -9.31 -4.18
CA LEU A 369 3.31 -8.60 -4.11
C LEU A 369 3.63 -7.79 -5.39
N PRO A 370 3.48 -8.31 -6.61
CA PRO A 370 3.69 -7.53 -7.83
C PRO A 370 2.73 -6.34 -7.93
N ALA A 371 1.45 -6.52 -7.60
CA ALA A 371 0.46 -5.45 -7.62
C ALA A 371 0.78 -4.35 -6.60
N LEU A 372 1.20 -4.74 -5.39
CA LEU A 372 1.63 -3.79 -4.36
C LEU A 372 2.90 -3.03 -4.78
N ARG A 373 3.85 -3.74 -5.40
CA ARG A 373 5.07 -3.14 -5.94
C ARG A 373 4.78 -2.13 -7.06
N LEU A 374 3.83 -2.41 -7.94
CA LEU A 374 3.42 -1.48 -8.98
C LEU A 374 2.72 -0.26 -8.39
N ALA A 375 1.81 -0.44 -7.43
CA ALA A 375 1.18 0.68 -6.72
C ALA A 375 2.20 1.59 -6.02
N ALA A 376 3.28 1.01 -5.47
CA ALA A 376 4.39 1.77 -4.91
C ALA A 376 5.20 2.53 -5.98
N ASP A 377 5.43 1.95 -7.16
CA ASP A 377 6.11 2.62 -8.29
C ASP A 377 5.28 3.82 -8.77
N GLU A 378 3.96 3.66 -8.96
CA GLU A 378 3.05 4.73 -9.36
C GLU A 378 3.03 5.87 -8.33
N ALA A 379 2.94 5.52 -7.04
CA ALA A 379 2.95 6.49 -5.96
C ALA A 379 4.30 7.24 -5.88
N ASN A 380 5.41 6.54 -6.10
CA ASN A 380 6.73 7.17 -6.17
C ASN A 380 6.85 8.09 -7.38
N ALA A 381 6.42 7.67 -8.57
CA ALA A 381 6.45 8.51 -9.77
C ALA A 381 5.70 9.84 -9.55
N ALA A 382 4.49 9.77 -8.97
CA ALA A 382 3.70 10.96 -8.64
C ALA A 382 4.38 11.88 -7.61
N ARG A 383 5.12 11.32 -6.65
CA ARG A 383 5.88 12.10 -5.65
C ARG A 383 7.16 12.70 -6.24
N LEU A 384 7.89 11.95 -7.05
CA LEU A 384 9.12 12.38 -7.71
C LEU A 384 8.90 13.58 -8.63
N MET A 385 7.76 13.64 -9.34
CA MET A 385 7.38 14.82 -10.13
C MET A 385 7.29 16.12 -9.31
N LYS A 386 7.15 16.03 -7.98
CA LYS A 386 6.98 17.17 -7.06
C LYS A 386 8.27 17.53 -6.31
N LEU A 387 9.31 16.73 -6.42
CA LEU A 387 10.60 16.96 -5.75
C LEU A 387 11.55 17.72 -6.66
N ALA A 388 12.45 18.49 -6.05
CA ALA A 388 13.50 19.16 -6.79
C ALA A 388 14.49 18.13 -7.31
N LYS A 389 14.87 18.31 -8.57
CA LYS A 389 15.98 17.57 -9.16
C LYS A 389 17.29 18.24 -8.78
N ALA A 390 18.29 17.44 -8.41
CA ALA A 390 19.66 17.86 -8.25
C ALA A 390 20.27 18.18 -9.61
N GLY A 391 21.13 19.20 -9.66
CA GLY A 391 22.02 19.46 -10.78
C GLY A 391 23.32 18.63 -10.71
N ASP A 392 23.43 17.75 -9.71
CA ASP A 392 24.60 16.92 -9.46
C ASP A 392 24.88 15.97 -10.64
N ASP A 393 26.15 15.63 -10.81
CA ASP A 393 26.61 14.62 -11.77
C ASP A 393 25.94 13.26 -11.52
N ALA A 394 25.64 12.53 -12.60
CA ALA A 394 25.07 11.19 -12.53
C ALA A 394 25.96 10.22 -11.74
N GLU A 395 27.28 10.32 -11.85
CA GLU A 395 28.23 9.47 -11.13
C GLU A 395 28.15 9.68 -9.61
N ILE A 396 28.10 10.94 -9.17
CA ILE A 396 27.97 11.28 -7.74
C ILE A 396 26.65 10.75 -7.19
N ARG A 397 25.56 10.85 -7.97
CA ARG A 397 24.26 10.31 -7.57
C ARG A 397 24.29 8.80 -7.45
N GLN A 398 24.87 8.11 -8.43
CA GLN A 398 24.97 6.66 -8.42
C GLN A 398 25.78 6.17 -7.21
N ALA A 399 26.93 6.79 -6.94
CA ALA A 399 27.75 6.46 -5.77
C ALA A 399 26.98 6.64 -4.45
N ARG A 400 26.20 7.71 -4.31
CA ARG A 400 25.36 7.93 -3.11
C ARG A 400 24.23 6.90 -2.97
N ILE A 401 23.64 6.48 -4.09
CA ILE A 401 22.61 5.42 -4.09
C ILE A 401 23.22 4.08 -3.67
N GLU A 402 24.41 3.75 -4.16
CA GLU A 402 25.14 2.54 -3.78
C GLU A 402 25.55 2.57 -2.31
N GLN A 403 26.02 3.71 -1.80
CA GLN A 403 26.30 3.91 -0.38
C GLN A 403 25.06 3.71 0.50
N LEU A 404 23.90 4.24 0.09
CA LEU A 404 22.65 4.03 0.81
C LEU A 404 22.20 2.56 0.76
N ALA A 405 22.34 1.89 -0.38
CA ALA A 405 22.04 0.47 -0.51
C ALA A 405 22.94 -0.39 0.38
N LEU A 406 24.23 -0.09 0.41
CA LEU A 406 25.20 -0.73 1.30
C LEU A 406 24.84 -0.47 2.76
N ALA A 407 24.52 0.77 3.13
CA ALA A 407 24.14 1.12 4.50
C ALA A 407 22.91 0.32 4.96
N LEU A 408 21.87 0.21 4.12
CA LEU A 408 20.69 -0.60 4.45
C LEU A 408 21.00 -2.09 4.57
N ARG A 409 21.88 -2.63 3.71
CA ARG A 409 22.34 -4.02 3.82
C ARG A 409 23.06 -4.24 5.16
N THR A 410 24.11 -3.47 5.41
CA THR A 410 24.93 -3.56 6.63
C THR A 410 24.08 -3.43 7.89
N LEU A 411 23.08 -2.55 7.87
CA LEU A 411 22.19 -2.31 9.00
C LEU A 411 21.32 -3.53 9.34
N PHE A 412 20.70 -4.17 8.34
CA PHE A 412 19.72 -5.25 8.56
C PHE A 412 20.30 -6.65 8.42
N GLU A 413 21.50 -6.82 7.87
CA GLU A 413 22.15 -8.13 7.70
C GLU A 413 22.24 -8.95 9.00
N PRO A 414 22.67 -8.39 10.16
CA PRO A 414 22.70 -9.16 11.40
C PRO A 414 21.32 -9.64 11.86
N VAL A 415 20.27 -8.86 11.61
CA VAL A 415 18.88 -9.24 11.91
C VAL A 415 18.46 -10.39 11.00
N LEU A 416 18.72 -10.26 9.70
CA LEU A 416 18.33 -11.27 8.69
C LEU A 416 19.01 -12.62 8.94
N LEU A 417 20.30 -12.61 9.29
CA LEU A 417 21.04 -13.83 9.64
C LEU A 417 20.41 -14.54 10.86
N ARG A 418 20.03 -13.78 11.90
CA ARG A 418 19.39 -14.37 13.08
C ARG A 418 17.99 -14.92 12.80
N ILE A 419 17.25 -14.30 11.89
CA ILE A 419 15.95 -14.82 11.44
C ILE A 419 16.14 -16.16 10.71
N GLU A 420 17.13 -16.25 9.82
CA GLU A 420 17.47 -17.48 9.10
C GLU A 420 17.88 -18.58 10.09
N GLU A 421 18.77 -18.27 11.05
CA GLU A 421 19.16 -19.23 12.10
C GLU A 421 17.98 -19.71 12.96
N GLN A 422 17.06 -18.83 13.33
CA GLN A 422 15.85 -19.21 14.09
C GLN A 422 14.95 -20.14 13.28
N PHE A 423 14.82 -19.88 11.97
CA PHE A 423 14.03 -20.72 11.08
C PHE A 423 14.64 -22.12 10.92
N ASP A 424 15.97 -22.18 10.74
CA ASP A 424 16.70 -23.45 10.61
C ASP A 424 16.61 -24.29 11.89
N ARG A 425 16.79 -23.68 13.06
CA ARG A 425 16.62 -24.37 14.36
C ARG A 425 15.19 -24.91 14.53
N GLY A 426 14.18 -24.11 14.16
CA GLY A 426 12.78 -24.54 14.22
C GLY A 426 12.47 -25.72 13.30
N LEU A 427 13.13 -25.81 12.14
CA LEU A 427 13.01 -26.96 11.22
C LEU A 427 13.72 -28.21 11.75
N GLU A 428 14.88 -28.05 12.40
CA GLU A 428 15.60 -29.16 13.05
C GLU A 428 14.79 -29.78 14.18
N ASP A 429 14.11 -28.96 15.00
CA ASP A 429 13.25 -29.44 16.08
C ASP A 429 12.01 -30.19 15.55
N TYR A 430 11.49 -29.81 14.37
CA TYR A 430 10.41 -30.54 13.68
C TYR A 430 10.87 -31.86 13.03
N ARG A 431 12.16 -31.98 12.70
CA ARG A 431 12.75 -33.19 12.10
C ARG A 431 13.25 -34.19 13.13
N ARG A 432 13.35 -33.83 14.41
CA ARG A 432 13.64 -34.79 15.47
C ARG A 432 12.44 -35.72 15.63
N PRO A 433 12.59 -37.05 15.41
CA PRO A 433 11.52 -37.98 15.71
C PRO A 433 11.17 -37.82 17.19
N VAL A 434 9.89 -37.57 17.48
CA VAL A 434 9.35 -37.66 18.83
C VAL A 434 9.78 -39.02 19.35
N ARG A 435 10.76 -39.04 20.26
CA ARG A 435 11.06 -40.23 21.03
C ARG A 435 9.83 -40.48 21.88
N VAL A 436 8.94 -41.34 21.36
CA VAL A 436 7.90 -41.97 22.15
C VAL A 436 8.65 -42.79 23.20
N PHE A 437 8.76 -42.23 24.40
CA PHE A 437 9.14 -43.01 25.56
C PHE A 437 7.96 -43.94 25.86
N PHE A 438 8.14 -45.22 25.58
CA PHE A 438 7.28 -46.29 26.09
C PHE A 438 7.66 -46.61 27.53
#